data_AF-D9WWW1-F1
#
_entry.id   AF-D9WWW1-F1
#
_cell.length_a   1.000
_cell.length_b   1.000
_cell.length_c   1.000
_cell.angle_alpha   90.00
_cell.angle_beta   90.00
_cell.angle_gamma   90.00
#
_symmetry.space_group_name_H-M   'P 1'
#
loop_
_entity.id
_entity.type
_entity.pdbx_description
1 polymer ?
#
loop_
_entity_poly.entity_id
_entity_poly.type
_entity_poly.pdbx_seq_one_letter_code
_entity_poly.pdbx_strand_id
1 'polypeptide(L)'
;MAGRQGPHRHHGPPSGRRPRIPERAHDPGCELLLPGGIRCRGNVRPERCHHDHSDPFPALSGDSRLTIRRARDRTAAGPHADATHVVAATPTRVAGAPLGPYPRGATMARFNRKGTTKIYFLPTIASTALLPTSAEITAGTNYTQQINAIDGFSLENQPIETPDMGSTFVSKIGGDDSAADSSLTFYEDSTLDDIETDLAKGTSGFVVLFSKGNAPSTKGMDVFPVTVVSNSKAYTADNEAAKITVQFTITARPVFNQTVPSS
;
A
#
# COMPACT_ATOMS: atom_id res chain seq x y z
N MET A 1 47.28 72.58 17.48
CA MET A 1 47.11 72.66 16.01
C MET A 1 45.95 71.76 15.63
N ALA A 2 44.82 72.36 15.24
CA ALA A 2 43.60 71.66 14.84
C ALA A 2 43.65 71.40 13.32
N GLY A 3 43.48 70.14 12.91
CA GLY A 3 43.41 69.72 11.51
C GLY A 3 42.02 69.18 11.19
N ARG A 4 41.34 69.83 10.23
CA ARG A 4 39.96 69.61 9.80
C ARG A 4 39.76 68.37 8.93
N GLN A 5 38.50 67.91 9.00
CA GLN A 5 37.71 66.97 8.19
C GLN A 5 37.98 66.89 6.67
N GLY A 6 37.77 65.69 6.13
CA GLY A 6 37.31 65.45 4.75
C GLY A 6 36.36 64.23 4.71
N PRO A 7 35.14 64.34 4.13
CA PRO A 7 34.15 63.26 4.16
C PRO A 7 34.28 62.29 2.97
N HIS A 8 34.21 60.99 3.27
CA HIS A 8 34.12 59.92 2.29
C HIS A 8 32.79 59.98 1.52
N ARG A 9 32.86 60.18 0.20
CA ARG A 9 31.72 60.04 -0.71
C ARG A 9 31.50 58.56 -1.03
N HIS A 10 30.38 58.00 -0.60
CA HIS A 10 29.91 56.70 -1.05
C HIS A 10 29.37 56.81 -2.49
N HIS A 11 30.02 56.12 -3.43
CA HIS A 11 29.49 55.87 -4.76
C HIS A 11 28.32 54.86 -4.66
N GLY A 12 27.14 55.29 -5.08
CA GLY A 12 25.96 54.42 -5.18
C GLY A 12 26.08 53.42 -6.34
N PRO A 13 25.38 52.26 -6.26
CA PRO A 13 25.34 51.30 -7.35
C PRO A 13 24.45 51.79 -8.52
N PRO A 14 24.79 51.44 -9.77
CA PRO A 14 24.03 51.82 -10.95
C PRO A 14 22.67 51.11 -10.99
N SER A 15 21.62 51.89 -11.29
CA SER A 15 20.27 51.42 -11.53
C SER A 15 20.19 50.51 -12.76
N GLY A 16 20.16 49.20 -12.51
CA GLY A 16 19.91 48.18 -13.52
C GLY A 16 18.51 48.36 -14.13
N ARG A 17 18.49 48.65 -15.43
CA ARG A 17 17.28 48.58 -16.27
C ARG A 17 16.70 47.18 -16.20
N ARG A 18 15.45 47.05 -15.73
CA ARG A 18 14.69 45.81 -15.84
C ARG A 18 14.44 45.50 -17.32
N PRO A 19 14.76 44.30 -17.82
CA PRO A 19 14.35 43.89 -19.16
C PRO A 19 12.81 43.81 -19.22
N ARG A 20 12.24 44.42 -20.26
CA ARG A 20 10.83 44.29 -20.61
C ARG A 20 10.54 42.83 -20.94
N ILE A 21 9.59 42.23 -20.22
CA ILE A 21 8.97 40.96 -20.58
C ILE A 21 8.20 41.20 -21.89
N PRO A 22 8.47 40.48 -23.00
CA PRO A 22 7.59 40.52 -24.15
C PRO A 22 6.30 39.77 -23.82
N GLU A 23 5.19 40.49 -24.02
CA GLU A 23 3.81 39.97 -24.11
C GLU A 23 3.79 38.71 -24.97
N ARG A 24 3.39 37.57 -24.38
CA ARG A 24 3.07 36.37 -25.13
C ARG A 24 1.79 36.63 -25.94
N ALA A 25 1.98 36.75 -27.25
CA ALA A 25 0.91 36.64 -28.22
C ALA A 25 0.17 35.30 -28.05
N HIS A 26 -1.16 35.39 -28.05
CA HIS A 26 -2.07 34.27 -28.27
C HIS A 26 -1.87 33.73 -29.68
N ASP A 27 -1.40 32.49 -29.82
CA ASP A 27 -1.55 31.70 -31.03
C ASP A 27 -2.78 30.78 -30.88
N PRO A 28 -3.82 30.93 -31.72
CA PRO A 28 -4.90 29.97 -31.85
C PRO A 28 -4.52 28.96 -32.93
N GLY A 29 -3.98 27.80 -32.56
CA GLY A 29 -3.61 26.81 -33.57
C GLY A 29 -2.86 25.61 -33.06
N CYS A 30 -3.49 24.79 -32.21
CA CYS A 30 -3.09 23.39 -32.07
C CYS A 30 -4.32 22.52 -31.85
N GLU A 31 -4.80 22.02 -32.98
CA GLU A 31 -5.88 21.05 -33.13
C GLU A 31 -5.41 19.71 -32.55
N LEU A 32 -5.91 19.35 -31.37
CA LEU A 32 -5.68 18.04 -30.77
C LEU A 32 -6.69 17.06 -31.41
N LEU A 33 -6.18 16.15 -32.24
CA LEU A 33 -6.91 14.99 -32.75
C LEU A 33 -7.35 14.10 -31.56
N LEU A 34 -8.66 14.02 -31.32
CA LEU A 34 -9.26 12.96 -30.49
C LEU A 34 -9.71 11.81 -31.41
N PRO A 35 -9.40 10.54 -31.10
CA PRO A 35 -9.93 9.40 -31.84
C PRO A 35 -11.36 9.11 -31.37
N GLY A 36 -12.31 9.11 -32.30
CA GLY A 36 -13.67 8.60 -32.10
C GLY A 36 -14.75 9.64 -31.81
N GLY A 37 -15.17 10.40 -32.84
CA GLY A 37 -16.30 11.33 -32.75
C GLY A 37 -17.12 11.37 -34.04
N ILE A 38 -18.26 10.68 -34.02
CA ILE A 38 -19.34 10.78 -35.02
C ILE A 38 -19.89 12.21 -34.98
N ARG A 39 -19.92 12.89 -36.13
CA ARG A 39 -20.50 14.24 -36.27
C ARG A 39 -22.02 14.16 -36.41
N CYS A 40 -22.75 14.74 -35.45
CA CYS A 40 -24.13 15.17 -35.67
C CYS A 40 -24.15 16.69 -35.80
N ARG A 41 -24.40 17.19 -37.02
CA ARG A 41 -24.82 18.58 -37.28
C ARG A 41 -26.34 18.65 -37.10
N GLY A 42 -26.84 19.62 -36.35
CA GLY A 42 -28.25 19.99 -36.43
C GLY A 42 -28.85 20.46 -35.12
N ASN A 43 -29.32 21.70 -35.13
CA ASN A 43 -29.87 22.45 -34.02
C ASN A 43 -31.40 22.18 -33.95
N VAL A 44 -31.89 21.35 -33.02
CA VAL A 44 -33.33 21.26 -32.70
C VAL A 44 -33.52 20.99 -31.20
N ARG A 45 -34.43 21.77 -30.59
CA ARG A 45 -34.81 21.78 -29.17
C ARG A 45 -35.59 20.52 -28.73
N PRO A 46 -35.73 20.26 -27.41
CA PRO A 46 -36.10 18.97 -26.87
C PRO A 46 -37.60 18.88 -26.60
N GLU A 47 -38.28 17.93 -27.25
CA GLU A 47 -39.60 17.45 -26.80
C GLU A 47 -39.71 15.92 -26.96
N ARG A 48 -40.11 15.30 -25.85
CA ARG A 48 -40.83 14.02 -25.71
C ARG A 48 -40.91 13.11 -26.94
N CYS A 49 -40.26 11.95 -26.86
CA CYS A 49 -40.71 10.75 -27.54
C CYS A 49 -40.81 9.60 -26.54
N HIS A 50 -42.02 9.40 -26.03
CA HIS A 50 -42.53 8.12 -25.54
C HIS A 50 -42.83 7.24 -26.77
N HIS A 51 -42.38 5.98 -26.78
CA HIS A 51 -42.92 4.78 -27.46
C HIS A 51 -41.82 3.72 -27.31
N ASP A 52 -41.91 2.75 -26.41
CA ASP A 52 -42.84 1.61 -26.44
C ASP A 52 -42.74 0.83 -27.77
N HIS A 53 -41.91 -0.21 -27.77
CA HIS A 53 -42.05 -1.30 -28.73
C HIS A 53 -41.59 -2.62 -28.11
N SER A 54 -42.59 -3.44 -27.86
CA SER A 54 -42.59 -4.83 -27.46
C SER A 54 -42.13 -5.75 -28.60
N ASP A 55 -41.46 -6.82 -28.15
CA ASP A 55 -41.48 -8.21 -28.63
C ASP A 55 -40.62 -8.68 -29.83
N PRO A 56 -39.78 -9.72 -29.60
CA PRO A 56 -39.20 -10.57 -30.64
C PRO A 56 -40.08 -11.82 -30.91
N PHE A 57 -40.09 -12.30 -32.16
CA PHE A 57 -40.77 -13.53 -32.62
C PHE A 57 -39.75 -14.63 -33.02
N PRO A 58 -40.14 -15.90 -33.26
CA PRO A 58 -39.61 -17.05 -32.53
C PRO A 58 -38.96 -18.12 -33.44
N ALA A 59 -38.35 -19.15 -32.85
CA ALA A 59 -38.20 -20.45 -33.49
C ALA A 59 -38.36 -21.58 -32.46
N LEU A 60 -39.33 -22.44 -32.76
CA LEU A 60 -39.74 -23.66 -32.05
C LEU A 60 -38.90 -24.87 -32.49
N SER A 61 -38.75 -25.84 -31.57
CA SER A 61 -38.54 -27.30 -31.75
C SER A 61 -37.50 -27.80 -30.73
N GLY A 62 -37.78 -28.65 -29.74
CA GLY A 62 -38.95 -29.43 -29.33
C GLY A 62 -38.52 -30.41 -28.23
N ASP A 63 -39.45 -30.72 -27.31
CA ASP A 63 -39.62 -31.96 -26.54
C ASP A 63 -38.47 -32.54 -25.68
N SER A 64 -38.65 -33.04 -24.44
CA SER A 64 -39.86 -33.35 -23.65
C SER A 64 -39.43 -33.87 -22.24
N ARG A 65 -40.39 -33.93 -21.29
CA ARG A 65 -40.42 -34.60 -19.95
C ARG A 65 -39.92 -33.76 -18.77
N LEU A 66 -40.76 -33.07 -17.99
CA LEU A 66 -41.95 -33.46 -17.20
C LEU A 66 -41.66 -34.49 -16.09
N THR A 67 -41.53 -34.02 -14.84
CA THR A 67 -42.24 -34.60 -13.68
C THR A 67 -42.28 -33.62 -12.51
N ILE A 68 -43.43 -32.94 -12.37
CA ILE A 68 -43.88 -32.27 -11.16
C ILE A 68 -44.53 -33.34 -10.27
N ARG A 69 -44.10 -33.48 -9.02
CA ARG A 69 -44.89 -34.13 -7.96
C ARG A 69 -45.36 -33.07 -6.96
N ARG A 70 -46.66 -32.79 -7.03
CA ARG A 70 -47.48 -32.17 -5.99
C ARG A 70 -48.05 -33.24 -5.06
N ALA A 71 -48.65 -32.76 -3.95
CA ALA A 71 -49.56 -33.41 -2.98
C ALA A 71 -48.85 -33.93 -1.73
N ARG A 72 -49.26 -33.66 -0.49
CA ARG A 72 -50.46 -33.07 0.16
C ARG A 72 -49.97 -32.64 1.58
N ASP A 73 -50.30 -31.47 2.11
CA ASP A 73 -51.60 -31.05 2.67
C ASP A 73 -52.06 -31.92 3.86
N ARG A 74 -52.01 -31.36 5.09
CA ARG A 74 -53.05 -31.44 6.15
C ARG A 74 -52.58 -30.93 7.53
N THR A 75 -53.27 -29.88 8.01
CA THR A 75 -53.96 -29.71 9.33
C THR A 75 -53.17 -29.89 10.64
N ALA A 76 -53.37 -29.18 11.76
CA ALA A 76 -54.41 -28.28 12.24
C ALA A 76 -53.94 -27.55 13.53
N ALA A 77 -54.60 -26.43 13.85
CA ALA A 77 -55.07 -26.01 15.18
C ALA A 77 -54.10 -25.82 16.36
N GLY A 78 -54.11 -24.59 16.93
CA GLY A 78 -53.78 -24.35 18.35
C GLY A 78 -54.87 -24.89 19.29
N PRO A 79 -54.68 -24.87 20.62
CA PRO A 79 -55.03 -23.66 21.37
C PRO A 79 -54.17 -23.35 22.63
N HIS A 80 -54.34 -22.11 23.08
CA HIS A 80 -54.25 -21.53 24.43
C HIS A 80 -53.62 -22.26 25.64
N ALA A 81 -52.94 -21.41 26.42
CA ALA A 81 -52.64 -21.46 27.87
C ALA A 81 -51.38 -22.23 28.28
N ASP A 82 -50.38 -21.53 28.81
CA ASP A 82 -50.28 -21.33 30.26
C ASP A 82 -49.15 -20.33 30.58
N ALA A 83 -49.45 -19.30 31.37
CA ALA A 83 -48.49 -18.32 31.85
C ALA A 83 -47.88 -18.86 33.14
N THR A 84 -46.90 -19.76 33.01
CA THR A 84 -46.19 -20.29 34.17
C THR A 84 -45.15 -19.29 34.67
N HIS A 85 -45.42 -18.80 35.87
CA HIS A 85 -44.59 -18.03 36.79
C HIS A 85 -43.11 -18.47 36.74
N VAL A 86 -42.23 -17.65 36.13
CA VAL A 86 -40.78 -17.83 36.24
C VAL A 86 -40.35 -17.33 37.62
N VAL A 87 -40.33 -18.25 38.59
CA VAL A 87 -39.69 -18.01 39.89
C VAL A 87 -38.19 -17.87 39.63
N ALA A 88 -37.67 -16.66 39.83
CA ALA A 88 -36.24 -16.39 39.78
C ALA A 88 -35.53 -17.23 40.85
N ALA A 89 -34.90 -18.32 40.41
CA ALA A 89 -34.00 -19.08 41.24
C ALA A 89 -32.77 -18.21 41.54
N THR A 90 -32.65 -17.79 42.80
CA THR A 90 -31.45 -17.19 43.36
C THR A 90 -30.27 -18.11 43.06
N PRO A 91 -29.17 -17.65 42.41
CA PRO A 91 -28.02 -18.51 42.19
C PRO A 91 -27.38 -18.81 43.54
N THR A 92 -27.57 -20.03 44.04
CA THR A 92 -26.80 -20.58 45.14
C THR A 92 -25.33 -20.58 44.71
N ARG A 93 -24.54 -19.70 45.34
CA ARG A 93 -23.10 -19.61 45.15
C ARG A 93 -22.48 -20.95 45.59
N VAL A 94 -22.19 -21.81 44.62
CA VAL A 94 -21.39 -23.02 44.84
C VAL A 94 -20.01 -22.56 45.30
N ALA A 95 -19.74 -22.77 46.58
CA ALA A 95 -18.43 -22.57 47.15
C ALA A 95 -17.47 -23.63 46.57
N GLY A 96 -16.39 -23.15 45.94
CA GLY A 96 -15.14 -23.91 45.81
C GLY A 96 -15.12 -25.05 44.79
N ALA A 97 -15.28 -24.75 43.50
CA ALA A 97 -14.60 -25.56 42.49
C ALA A 97 -13.11 -25.15 42.48
N PRO A 98 -12.15 -26.07 42.69
CA PRO A 98 -10.75 -25.74 42.51
C PRO A 98 -10.57 -25.29 41.07
N LEU A 99 -10.07 -24.08 40.87
CA LEU A 99 -9.67 -23.60 39.55
C LEU A 99 -8.62 -24.58 39.05
N GLY A 100 -9.02 -25.47 38.14
CA GLY A 100 -8.11 -26.35 37.44
C GLY A 100 -6.98 -25.52 36.82
N PRO A 101 -5.78 -26.09 36.65
CA PRO A 101 -4.65 -25.35 36.11
C PRO A 101 -5.07 -24.77 34.76
N TYR A 102 -5.15 -23.43 34.65
CA TYR A 102 -5.25 -22.76 33.36
C TYR A 102 -4.16 -23.37 32.47
N PRO A 103 -4.47 -23.77 31.22
CA PRO A 103 -3.44 -24.28 30.33
C PRO A 103 -2.35 -23.21 30.29
N ARG A 104 -1.20 -23.54 30.89
CA ARG A 104 -0.05 -22.63 30.95
C ARG A 104 0.31 -22.42 29.48
N GLY A 105 -0.05 -21.25 28.95
CA GLY A 105 -0.07 -20.98 27.52
C GLY A 105 1.17 -21.55 26.87
N ALA A 106 0.97 -22.34 25.81
CA ALA A 106 2.07 -22.98 25.08
C ALA A 106 3.17 -21.93 24.92
N THR A 107 4.33 -22.19 25.55
CA THR A 107 5.42 -21.23 25.55
C THR A 107 5.83 -21.05 24.11
N MET A 108 5.45 -19.92 23.51
CA MET A 108 5.79 -19.60 22.13
C MET A 108 7.32 -19.62 22.03
N ALA A 109 7.85 -20.60 21.30
CA ALA A 109 9.28 -20.70 21.09
C ALA A 109 9.76 -19.40 20.43
N ARG A 110 10.80 -18.79 20.99
CA ARG A 110 11.41 -17.61 20.40
C ARG A 110 11.95 -17.99 19.02
N PHE A 111 11.52 -17.28 17.99
CA PHE A 111 11.85 -17.59 16.61
C PHE A 111 12.98 -16.71 16.11
N ASN A 112 14.02 -17.31 15.52
CA ASN A 112 15.08 -16.60 14.82
C ASN A 112 14.73 -16.48 13.34
N ARG A 113 14.66 -15.25 12.84
CA ARG A 113 14.34 -14.96 11.43
C ARG A 113 15.49 -15.21 10.47
N LYS A 114 16.74 -15.28 10.97
CA LYS A 114 17.92 -15.53 10.13
C LYS A 114 17.78 -16.86 9.39
N GLY A 115 18.01 -16.85 8.08
CA GLY A 115 17.87 -18.01 7.19
C GLY A 115 16.44 -18.29 6.71
N THR A 116 15.42 -17.78 7.40
CA THR A 116 14.01 -17.95 7.00
C THR A 116 13.49 -16.77 6.20
N THR A 117 13.79 -15.54 6.63
CA THR A 117 13.37 -14.36 5.88
C THR A 117 14.04 -14.35 4.51
N LYS A 118 13.23 -14.18 3.46
CA LYS A 118 13.73 -13.97 2.09
C LYS A 118 13.37 -12.58 1.61
N ILE A 119 14.27 -11.96 0.87
CA ILE A 119 14.09 -10.61 0.32
C ILE A 119 14.31 -10.67 -1.18
N TYR A 120 13.31 -10.21 -1.91
CA TYR A 120 13.29 -10.17 -3.36
C TYR A 120 13.06 -8.74 -3.83
N PHE A 121 13.64 -8.42 -4.98
CA PHE A 121 13.32 -7.21 -5.71
C PHE A 121 12.60 -7.60 -7.00
N LEU A 122 11.42 -7.04 -7.22
CA LEU A 122 10.61 -7.25 -8.41
C LEU A 122 10.58 -5.94 -9.21
N PRO A 123 10.94 -5.94 -10.50
CA PRO A 123 10.90 -4.71 -11.31
C PRO A 123 9.47 -4.24 -11.55
N THR A 124 8.51 -5.17 -11.67
CA THR A 124 7.11 -4.86 -11.94
C THR A 124 6.16 -5.78 -11.17
N ILE A 125 5.01 -5.25 -10.80
CA ILE A 125 3.84 -5.98 -10.30
C ILE A 125 2.64 -5.45 -11.07
N ALA A 126 1.94 -6.31 -11.82
CA ALA A 126 0.80 -5.92 -12.64
C ALA A 126 -0.44 -5.55 -11.80
N SER A 127 -0.53 -6.08 -10.59
CA SER A 127 -1.68 -5.87 -9.69
C SER A 127 -1.64 -4.51 -9.00
N THR A 128 -2.71 -3.72 -9.16
CA THR A 128 -2.88 -2.45 -8.44
C THR A 128 -3.05 -2.63 -6.93
N ALA A 129 -3.44 -3.83 -6.49
CA ALA A 129 -3.52 -4.19 -5.07
C ALA A 129 -2.16 -4.61 -4.48
N LEU A 130 -1.07 -4.51 -5.26
CA LEU A 130 0.29 -4.91 -4.86
C LEU A 130 0.37 -6.39 -4.44
N LEU A 131 -0.45 -7.22 -5.08
CA LEU A 131 -0.43 -8.68 -4.92
C LEU A 131 0.34 -9.30 -6.09
N PRO A 132 1.62 -9.67 -5.92
CA PRO A 132 2.39 -10.31 -6.97
C PRO A 132 1.90 -11.72 -7.24
N THR A 133 2.06 -12.17 -8.48
CA THR A 133 1.85 -13.54 -8.92
C THR A 133 3.12 -14.38 -8.74
N SER A 134 2.98 -15.71 -8.72
CA SER A 134 4.14 -16.62 -8.61
C SER A 134 5.14 -16.44 -9.76
N ALA A 135 4.65 -16.09 -10.95
CA ALA A 135 5.51 -15.80 -12.11
C ALA A 135 6.35 -14.54 -11.90
N GLU A 136 5.77 -13.46 -11.38
CA GLU A 136 6.48 -12.23 -11.07
C GLU A 136 7.51 -12.42 -9.94
N ILE A 137 7.17 -13.20 -8.91
CA ILE A 137 8.11 -13.55 -7.83
C ILE A 137 9.30 -14.35 -8.36
N THR A 138 9.06 -15.29 -9.28
CA THR A 138 10.11 -16.12 -9.87
C THR A 138 10.99 -15.33 -10.84
N ALA A 139 10.43 -14.31 -11.50
CA ALA A 139 11.17 -13.40 -12.37
C ALA A 139 11.97 -12.34 -11.59
N GLY A 140 11.64 -12.11 -10.31
CA GLY A 140 12.36 -11.18 -9.44
C GLY A 140 13.71 -11.70 -8.98
N THR A 141 14.61 -10.78 -8.64
CA THR A 141 15.97 -11.11 -8.18
C THR A 141 15.96 -11.39 -6.68
N ASN A 142 16.56 -12.50 -6.26
CA ASN A 142 16.67 -12.90 -4.86
C ASN A 142 17.98 -12.40 -4.25
N TYR A 143 17.91 -11.36 -3.43
CA TYR A 143 19.08 -10.76 -2.80
C TYR A 143 19.38 -11.30 -1.39
N THR A 144 18.62 -12.28 -0.90
CA THR A 144 18.68 -12.73 0.49
C THR A 144 20.10 -13.08 0.99
N GLN A 145 20.94 -13.67 0.13
CA GLN A 145 22.27 -14.13 0.54
C GLN A 145 23.32 -13.00 0.59
N GLN A 146 23.08 -11.91 -0.13
CA GLN A 146 24.01 -10.80 -0.24
C GLN A 146 23.74 -9.71 0.79
N ILE A 147 22.64 -9.79 1.55
CA ILE A 147 22.25 -8.78 2.53
C ILE A 147 23.05 -8.91 3.81
N ASN A 148 23.70 -7.81 4.19
CA ASN A 148 24.39 -7.62 5.45
C ASN A 148 23.47 -7.01 6.51
N ALA A 149 22.77 -5.92 6.16
CA ALA A 149 21.89 -5.18 7.06
C ALA A 149 20.61 -4.73 6.35
N ILE A 150 19.53 -4.64 7.13
CA ILE A 150 18.20 -4.19 6.71
C ILE A 150 17.74 -3.18 7.74
N ASP A 151 17.47 -1.97 7.28
CA ASP A 151 16.99 -0.88 8.13
C ASP A 151 15.75 -0.25 7.50
N GLY A 152 14.74 0.01 8.33
CA GLY A 152 13.45 0.55 7.88
C GLY A 152 12.44 -0.53 7.46
N PHE A 153 11.69 -0.28 6.39
CA PHE A 153 10.55 -1.09 5.91
C PHE A 153 9.41 -1.20 6.92
N SER A 154 9.07 -0.07 7.55
CA SER A 154 7.95 0.03 8.47
C SER A 154 7.10 1.25 8.18
N LEU A 155 5.87 1.24 8.71
CA LEU A 155 4.95 2.35 8.65
C LEU A 155 4.99 3.06 10.00
N GLU A 156 5.27 4.36 9.96
CA GLU A 156 5.37 5.22 11.13
C GLU A 156 4.21 6.20 11.13
N ASN A 157 3.43 6.20 12.20
CA ASN A 157 2.38 7.18 12.40
C ASN A 157 3.00 8.43 13.04
N GLN A 158 2.76 9.61 12.47
CA GLN A 158 3.19 10.88 13.06
C GLN A 158 2.08 11.43 13.98
N PRO A 159 2.16 11.26 15.32
CA PRO A 159 1.10 11.75 16.19
C PRO A 159 1.12 13.28 16.26
N ILE A 160 -0.07 13.89 16.25
CA ILE A 160 -0.22 15.33 16.42
C ILE A 160 -0.51 15.59 17.91
N GLU A 161 0.31 16.43 18.53
CA GLU A 161 0.11 16.83 19.91
C GLU A 161 -0.98 17.91 19.98
N THR A 162 -1.97 17.70 20.84
CA THR A 162 -3.08 18.62 21.08
C THR A 162 -2.99 19.12 22.52
N PRO A 163 -2.09 20.09 22.81
CA PRO A 163 -1.99 20.69 24.13
C PRO A 163 -3.26 21.51 24.41
N ASP A 164 -3.92 21.23 25.52
CA ASP A 164 -5.00 22.06 26.04
C ASP A 164 -4.48 22.93 27.20
N MET A 165 -5.09 24.10 27.42
CA MET A 165 -4.71 25.00 28.52
C MET A 165 -5.44 24.69 29.84
N GLY A 166 -6.33 23.70 29.85
CA GLY A 166 -7.09 23.27 31.02
C GLY A 166 -6.43 22.13 31.81
N SER A 167 -5.39 21.52 31.26
CA SER A 167 -4.72 20.34 31.79
C SER A 167 -3.22 20.39 31.51
N THR A 168 -2.42 19.85 32.42
CA THR A 168 -0.98 19.65 32.21
C THR A 168 -0.66 18.41 31.37
N PHE A 169 -1.68 17.62 31.05
CA PHE A 169 -1.55 16.43 30.21
C PHE A 169 -1.76 16.78 28.74
N VAL A 170 -0.70 16.67 27.94
CA VAL A 170 -0.77 16.86 26.48
C VAL A 170 -1.33 15.58 25.84
N SER A 171 -2.56 15.67 25.34
CA SER A 171 -3.18 14.59 24.58
C SER A 171 -2.57 14.48 23.17
N LYS A 172 -2.65 13.29 22.56
CA LYS A 172 -2.17 13.03 21.19
C LYS A 172 -3.30 12.45 20.36
N ILE A 173 -3.46 12.95 19.13
CA ILE A 173 -4.32 12.36 18.11
C ILE A 173 -3.44 11.64 17.07
N GLY A 174 -3.98 10.60 16.44
CA GLY A 174 -3.31 9.96 15.30
C GLY A 174 -3.24 10.94 14.14
N GLY A 175 -2.03 11.28 13.69
CA GLY A 175 -1.83 12.07 12.47
C GLY A 175 -1.61 11.16 11.26
N ASP A 176 -0.82 11.65 10.31
CA ASP A 176 -0.62 10.96 9.04
C ASP A 176 0.32 9.76 9.18
N ASP A 177 -0.03 8.70 8.46
CA ASP A 177 0.79 7.52 8.22
C ASP A 177 1.90 7.89 7.22
N SER A 178 3.15 7.87 7.66
CA SER A 178 4.33 8.04 6.80
C SER A 178 5.08 6.72 6.66
N ALA A 179 5.72 6.53 5.51
CA ALA A 179 6.66 5.43 5.33
C ALA A 179 8.05 5.86 5.85
N ALA A 180 8.74 4.96 6.56
CA ALA A 180 10.10 5.22 7.03
C ALA A 180 11.11 5.18 5.87
N ASP A 181 12.17 5.97 5.98
CA ASP A 181 13.34 5.84 5.11
C ASP A 181 13.90 4.41 5.23
N SER A 182 14.01 3.73 4.10
CA SER A 182 14.34 2.31 4.07
C SER A 182 15.68 2.11 3.36
N SER A 183 16.55 1.28 3.91
CA SER A 183 17.85 0.98 3.32
C SER A 183 18.22 -0.49 3.45
N LEU A 184 18.93 -0.99 2.44
CA LEU A 184 19.53 -2.32 2.44
C LEU A 184 21.03 -2.17 2.23
N THR A 185 21.82 -2.83 3.07
CA THR A 185 23.26 -2.92 2.89
C THR A 185 23.61 -4.31 2.41
N PHE A 186 24.28 -4.39 1.26
CA PHE A 186 24.72 -5.60 0.62
C PHE A 186 26.23 -5.78 0.76
N TYR A 187 26.69 -7.02 0.67
CA TYR A 187 28.09 -7.33 0.37
C TYR A 187 28.32 -7.17 -1.13
N GLU A 188 29.44 -6.55 -1.48
CA GLU A 188 29.87 -6.41 -2.87
C GLU A 188 30.49 -7.72 -3.38
N ASP A 189 30.17 -8.09 -4.61
CA ASP A 189 30.79 -9.20 -5.31
C ASP A 189 31.91 -8.67 -6.22
N SER A 190 33.00 -9.42 -6.36
CA SER A 190 34.11 -9.05 -7.25
C SER A 190 33.87 -9.37 -8.74
N THR A 191 32.79 -10.09 -9.06
CA THR A 191 32.54 -10.67 -10.38
C THR A 191 31.18 -10.35 -10.97
N LEU A 192 30.20 -9.97 -10.14
CA LEU A 192 28.83 -9.68 -10.56
C LEU A 192 28.48 -8.24 -10.21
N ASP A 193 27.86 -7.54 -11.17
CA ASP A 193 27.45 -6.13 -11.05
C ASP A 193 25.92 -5.99 -10.91
N ASP A 194 25.22 -7.08 -10.56
CA ASP A 194 23.75 -7.16 -10.60
C ASP A 194 23.09 -6.10 -9.70
N ILE A 195 23.70 -5.80 -8.55
CA ILE A 195 23.17 -4.81 -7.59
C ILE A 195 23.27 -3.40 -8.16
N GLU A 196 24.37 -3.10 -8.85
CA GLU A 196 24.64 -1.82 -9.49
C GLU A 196 23.74 -1.59 -10.69
N THR A 197 23.43 -2.64 -11.45
CA THR A 197 22.57 -2.58 -12.63
C THR A 197 21.09 -2.58 -12.27
N ASP A 198 20.65 -3.52 -11.43
CA ASP A 198 19.23 -3.69 -11.09
C ASP A 198 18.75 -2.60 -10.14
N LEU A 199 19.60 -2.18 -9.20
CA LEU A 199 19.30 -1.14 -8.20
C LEU A 199 20.03 0.16 -8.49
N ALA A 200 20.09 0.54 -9.77
CA ALA A 200 20.56 1.86 -10.18
C ALA A 200 19.66 2.98 -9.62
N LYS A 201 20.24 4.16 -9.42
CA LYS A 201 19.50 5.33 -8.93
C LYS A 201 18.34 5.69 -9.88
N GLY A 202 17.16 5.90 -9.31
CA GLY A 202 15.94 6.23 -10.04
C GLY A 202 15.18 5.02 -10.54
N THR A 203 15.70 3.80 -10.38
CA THR A 203 14.94 2.59 -10.68
C THR A 203 13.77 2.47 -9.72
N SER A 204 12.57 2.34 -10.28
CA SER A 204 11.36 2.05 -9.53
C SER A 204 11.07 0.55 -9.59
N GLY A 205 10.57 0.00 -8.49
CA GLY A 205 10.24 -1.41 -8.39
C GLY A 205 9.55 -1.72 -7.07
N PHE A 206 9.61 -2.98 -6.68
CA PHE A 206 8.93 -3.49 -5.50
C PHE A 206 9.89 -4.35 -4.68
N VAL A 207 10.10 -4.00 -3.42
CA VAL A 207 10.80 -4.89 -2.48
C VAL A 207 9.75 -5.78 -1.82
N VAL A 208 9.95 -7.08 -1.90
CA VAL A 208 9.07 -8.07 -1.28
C VAL A 208 9.85 -8.79 -0.18
N LEU A 209 9.34 -8.68 1.04
CA LEU A 209 9.90 -9.32 2.22
C LEU A 209 9.01 -10.49 2.62
N PHE A 210 9.60 -11.68 2.70
CA PHE A 210 8.92 -12.90 3.12
C PHE A 210 9.38 -13.26 4.53
N SER A 211 8.62 -12.84 5.55
CA SER A 211 8.95 -13.04 6.98
C SER A 211 9.01 -14.51 7.40
N LYS A 212 8.29 -15.41 6.71
CA LYS A 212 8.24 -16.86 6.94
C LYS A 212 8.78 -17.67 5.76
N GLY A 213 9.52 -17.04 4.85
CA GLY A 213 10.02 -17.65 3.62
C GLY A 213 9.02 -17.65 2.46
N ASN A 214 9.49 -18.05 1.29
CA ASN A 214 8.73 -18.06 0.03
C ASN A 214 8.03 -19.42 -0.20
N ALA A 215 7.24 -19.88 0.77
CA ALA A 215 6.45 -21.10 0.62
C ALA A 215 5.02 -20.74 0.18
N PRO A 216 4.43 -21.46 -0.80
CA PRO A 216 3.09 -21.15 -1.30
C PRO A 216 2.06 -21.20 -0.19
N SER A 217 1.03 -20.36 -0.30
CA SER A 217 -0.08 -20.23 0.68
C SER A 217 0.34 -19.85 2.11
N THR A 218 1.59 -19.42 2.31
CA THR A 218 2.07 -18.98 3.63
C THR A 218 1.75 -17.51 3.84
N LYS A 219 1.32 -17.14 5.05
CA LYS A 219 1.15 -15.74 5.44
C LYS A 219 2.47 -15.14 5.91
N GLY A 220 2.77 -13.94 5.44
CA GLY A 220 3.95 -13.18 5.85
C GLY A 220 4.71 -12.56 4.70
N MET A 221 4.04 -12.29 3.59
CA MET A 221 4.57 -11.53 2.47
C MET A 221 4.21 -10.05 2.66
N ASP A 222 5.23 -9.20 2.74
CA ASP A 222 5.09 -7.75 2.83
C ASP A 222 5.65 -7.13 1.54
N VAL A 223 4.87 -6.27 0.89
CA VAL A 223 5.19 -5.68 -0.41
C VAL A 223 5.33 -4.18 -0.27
N PHE A 224 6.51 -3.67 -0.64
CA PHE A 224 6.88 -2.27 -0.55
C PHE A 224 7.13 -1.72 -1.95
N PRO A 225 6.27 -0.82 -2.46
CA PRO A 225 6.56 -0.08 -3.68
C PRO A 225 7.65 0.94 -3.40
N VAL A 226 8.77 0.87 -4.12
CA VAL A 226 9.95 1.68 -3.86
C VAL A 226 10.51 2.34 -5.11
N THR A 227 11.24 3.44 -4.90
CA THR A 227 12.18 3.99 -5.87
C THR A 227 13.55 4.09 -5.22
N VAL A 228 14.59 3.67 -5.95
CA VAL A 228 15.98 3.76 -5.50
C VAL A 228 16.43 5.21 -5.52
N VAL A 229 16.81 5.74 -4.36
CA VAL A 229 17.28 7.12 -4.20
C VAL A 229 18.78 7.23 -4.39
N SER A 230 19.50 6.26 -3.83
CA SER A 230 20.95 6.21 -3.89
C SER A 230 21.43 4.76 -3.89
N ASN A 231 22.53 4.56 -4.59
CA ASN A 231 23.32 3.33 -4.55
C ASN A 231 24.75 3.80 -4.28
N SER A 232 25.26 3.53 -3.08
CA SER A 232 26.52 4.09 -2.59
C SER A 232 27.45 2.97 -2.16
N LYS A 233 28.59 2.87 -2.84
CA LYS A 233 29.69 1.96 -2.50
C LYS A 233 30.47 2.53 -1.32
N ALA A 234 30.69 1.71 -0.29
CA ALA A 234 31.52 2.06 0.84
C ALA A 234 32.98 1.73 0.53
N TYR A 235 33.80 2.76 0.28
CA TYR A 235 35.23 2.59 0.12
C TYR A 235 35.91 2.71 1.48
N THR A 236 36.47 1.61 1.96
CA THR A 236 37.32 1.58 3.15
C THR A 236 38.63 0.88 2.85
N ALA A 237 39.72 1.34 3.46
CA ALA A 237 41.02 0.70 3.42
C ALA A 237 41.25 -0.23 4.62
N ASP A 238 40.29 -0.27 5.55
CA ASP A 238 40.34 -1.16 6.71
C ASP A 238 40.04 -2.61 6.31
N ASN A 239 40.36 -3.55 7.20
CA ASN A 239 40.13 -4.97 6.99
C ASN A 239 38.64 -5.34 7.17
N GLU A 240 37.79 -4.82 6.29
CA GLU A 240 36.36 -5.13 6.21
C GLU A 240 35.99 -5.60 4.79
N ALA A 241 34.92 -6.41 4.71
CA ALA A 241 34.32 -6.75 3.43
C ALA A 241 33.73 -5.50 2.76
N ALA A 242 33.89 -5.40 1.43
CA ALA A 242 33.28 -4.35 0.63
C ALA A 242 31.74 -4.41 0.72
N LYS A 243 31.11 -3.24 0.84
CA LYS A 243 29.68 -3.09 1.10
C LYS A 243 29.08 -2.03 0.19
N ILE A 244 27.83 -2.26 -0.20
CA ILE A 244 27.02 -1.31 -0.96
C ILE A 244 25.76 -1.02 -0.17
N THR A 245 25.47 0.25 0.08
CA THR A 245 24.23 0.67 0.72
C THR A 245 23.31 1.28 -0.33
N VAL A 246 22.11 0.70 -0.44
CA VAL A 246 21.04 1.19 -1.32
C VAL A 246 19.94 1.78 -0.45
N GLN A 247 19.58 3.03 -0.74
CA GLN A 247 18.47 3.71 -0.08
C GLN A 247 17.24 3.73 -0.97
N PHE A 248 16.09 3.48 -0.36
CA PHE A 248 14.80 3.36 -1.00
C PHE A 248 13.83 4.38 -0.40
N THR A 249 13.08 5.06 -1.26
CA THR A 249 11.89 5.80 -0.86
C THR A 249 10.67 4.96 -1.19
N ILE A 250 9.78 4.79 -0.21
CA ILE A 250 8.50 4.10 -0.41
C ILE A 250 7.52 5.08 -1.06
N THR A 251 7.02 4.74 -2.25
CA THR A 251 6.24 5.66 -3.10
C THR A 251 4.74 5.58 -2.88
N ALA A 252 4.26 4.49 -2.29
CA ALA A 252 2.86 4.28 -1.97
C ALA A 252 2.71 3.42 -0.72
N ARG A 253 1.49 3.37 -0.16
CA ARG A 253 1.21 2.58 1.04
C ARG A 253 1.57 1.11 0.81
N PRO A 254 2.50 0.53 1.58
CA PRO A 254 2.86 -0.88 1.44
C PRO A 254 1.73 -1.77 1.94
N VAL A 255 1.73 -3.01 1.47
CA VAL A 255 0.75 -4.02 1.84
C VAL A 255 1.43 -5.09 2.68
N PHE A 256 0.91 -5.30 3.89
CA PHE A 256 1.51 -6.22 4.86
C PHE A 256 0.73 -7.54 4.99
N ASN A 257 1.41 -8.56 5.49
CA ASN A 257 0.86 -9.86 5.90
C ASN A 257 0.03 -10.56 4.81
N GLN A 258 0.41 -10.36 3.56
CA GLN A 258 -0.21 -11.04 2.43
C GLN A 258 0.15 -12.51 2.41
N THR A 259 -0.70 -13.26 1.71
CA THR A 259 -0.50 -14.69 1.49
C THR A 259 0.33 -14.87 0.23
N VAL A 260 1.40 -15.65 0.30
CA VAL A 260 2.19 -16.03 -0.88
C VAL A 260 1.26 -16.75 -1.86
N PRO A 261 1.19 -16.34 -3.13
CA PRO A 261 0.34 -16.99 -4.11
C PRO A 261 0.67 -18.49 -4.20
N SER A 262 -0.36 -19.32 -4.21
CA SER A 262 -0.24 -20.71 -4.63
C SER A 262 0.01 -20.70 -6.13
N SER A 263 1.07 -21.38 -6.58
CA SER A 263 1.33 -21.69 -7.98
C SER A 263 0.12 -22.30 -8.69
#